data_AF-A0A915XQ12-F1
#
_entry.id   AF-A0A915XQ12-F1
#
_cell.length_a   1.000
_cell.length_b   1.000
_cell.length_c   1.000
_cell.angle_alpha   90.00
_cell.angle_beta   90.00
_cell.angle_gamma   90.00
#
_symmetry.space_group_name_H-M   'P 1'
#
loop_
_entity.id
_entity.type
_entity.pdbx_description
1 polymer ?
#
loop_
_entity_poly.entity_id
_entity_poly.type
_entity_poly.pdbx_seq_one_letter_code
_entity_poly.pdbx_strand_id
1 'polypeptide(L)'
;MADPNLLLVLGSLLVPAVAALTLPTHARILRRVAVTACAVAALLAAAAAGASTVLVQGDSAVGAWLDGGRVPALGAAIYALTAMLAFLLAPARDLTRARVAALLVTVSGTVTACVAGNPVTLLVGWTVGAAPFVVGPFASGAAWRPRAALAASCLALGAGVALMLTSPGGHGIAAFARLAGTHAGGPAAFALVMLAIVLRKGIFPAHAWVADLAEQGGLPISLLVNGHLGAVVLARVLIPVFPDTVGSAFVLLSDLALFTALYAAVRAVAEPRPARILALLVLSQSACILAGLESGTAEGTTGAFVHLAVVALSTTALFGVLRAVEARGGHLDLSHHQGLAQAMPRLAVGFAIAGLALVGIPGTLGFAAEDLLVHGSLASHPQVGLLLPIATALNAVCLFRLFSRLFLGTARPAVTGLVDALPRERWALTAIIVLLVAGGVAPGLVLGWTVEPAAARAHRTSAPDAPSVRTVSLQQGRAFE
;
A
#
# COMPACT_ATOMS: atom_id res chain seq x y z
N MET A 1 9.93 -9.01 26.23
CA MET A 1 9.46 -7.60 26.24
C MET A 1 8.81 -7.32 24.89
N ALA A 2 7.81 -6.46 24.77
CA ALA A 2 7.32 -6.03 23.45
C ALA A 2 8.27 -4.98 22.88
N ASP A 3 8.40 -4.87 21.56
CA ASP A 3 9.12 -3.76 20.94
C ASP A 3 8.46 -2.44 21.40
N PRO A 4 9.17 -1.53 22.10
CA PRO A 4 8.59 -0.30 22.63
C PRO A 4 7.94 0.56 21.53
N ASN A 5 8.43 0.49 20.29
CA ASN A 5 7.82 1.20 19.16
C ASN A 5 6.46 0.60 18.78
N LEU A 6 6.30 -0.71 18.91
CA LEU A 6 5.06 -1.41 18.62
C LEU A 6 3.96 -1.01 19.62
N LEU A 7 4.29 -0.93 20.90
CA LEU A 7 3.35 -0.52 21.95
C LEU A 7 2.91 0.94 21.80
N LEU A 8 3.83 1.83 21.42
CA LEU A 8 3.54 3.24 21.20
C LEU A 8 2.61 3.44 20.00
N VAL A 9 2.88 2.72 18.91
CA VAL A 9 2.07 2.81 17.69
C VAL A 9 0.70 2.16 17.90
N LEU A 10 0.62 1.01 18.56
CA LEU A 10 -0.64 0.37 18.97
C LEU A 10 -1.47 1.29 19.88
N GLY A 11 -0.85 1.82 20.93
CA GLY A 11 -1.50 2.70 21.90
C GLY A 11 -2.04 3.98 21.26
N SER A 12 -1.31 4.55 20.30
CA SER A 12 -1.70 5.78 19.60
C SER A 12 -2.98 5.66 18.78
N LEU A 13 -3.44 4.44 18.47
CA LEU A 13 -4.62 4.19 17.64
C LEU A 13 -5.73 3.43 18.38
N LEU A 14 -5.39 2.49 19.26
CA LEU A 14 -6.37 1.74 20.06
C LEU A 14 -7.01 2.61 21.15
N VAL A 15 -6.24 3.48 21.81
CA VAL A 15 -6.78 4.38 22.83
C VAL A 15 -7.80 5.34 22.22
N PRO A 16 -7.52 6.02 21.08
CA PRO A 16 -8.53 6.81 20.37
C PRO A 16 -9.71 6.01 19.83
N ALA A 17 -9.52 4.73 19.46
CA ALA A 17 -10.62 3.88 19.02
C ALA A 17 -11.62 3.61 20.15
N VAL A 18 -11.14 3.32 21.37
CA VAL A 18 -12.00 3.16 22.55
C VAL A 18 -12.63 4.50 22.93
N ALA A 19 -11.86 5.59 22.92
CA ALA A 19 -12.38 6.93 23.20
C ALA A 19 -13.48 7.35 22.21
N ALA A 20 -13.38 6.99 20.93
CA ALA A 20 -14.41 7.30 19.92
C ALA A 20 -15.80 6.71 20.26
N LEU A 21 -15.85 5.64 21.05
CA LEU A 21 -17.12 5.04 21.51
C LEU A 21 -17.79 5.85 22.63
N THR A 22 -17.02 6.54 23.46
CA THR A 22 -17.51 7.34 24.59
C THR A 22 -17.74 8.82 24.23
N LEU A 23 -17.16 9.28 23.12
CA LEU A 23 -17.24 10.67 22.67
C LEU A 23 -18.64 11.07 22.15
N PRO A 24 -18.98 12.38 22.14
CA PRO A 24 -20.22 12.88 21.57
C PRO A 24 -20.40 12.46 20.10
N THR A 25 -21.65 12.29 19.63
CA THR A 25 -21.96 11.88 18.24
C THR A 25 -21.63 12.93 17.18
N HIS A 26 -21.06 14.07 17.55
CA HIS A 26 -20.69 15.12 16.60
C HIS A 26 -19.55 14.66 15.69
N ALA A 27 -19.84 14.47 14.41
CA ALA A 27 -18.89 14.07 13.37
C ALA A 27 -17.61 14.92 13.33
N ARG A 28 -17.67 16.21 13.72
CA ARG A 28 -16.49 17.08 13.82
C ARG A 28 -15.51 16.62 14.90
N ILE A 29 -16.00 16.18 16.05
CA ILE A 29 -15.19 15.70 17.17
C ILE A 29 -14.58 14.34 16.80
N LEU A 30 -15.41 13.42 16.30
CA LEU A 30 -14.96 12.10 15.84
C LEU A 30 -13.88 12.20 14.75
N ARG A 31 -14.06 13.12 13.78
CA ARG A 31 -13.03 13.38 12.76
C ARG A 31 -11.73 13.87 13.39
N ARG A 32 -11.79 14.87 14.28
CA ARG A 32 -10.58 15.44 14.90
C ARG A 32 -9.79 14.35 15.61
N VAL A 33 -10.46 13.53 16.40
CA VAL A 33 -9.84 12.40 17.13
C VAL A 33 -9.19 11.41 16.17
N ALA A 34 -9.89 11.01 15.11
CA ALA A 34 -9.34 10.06 14.14
C ALA A 34 -8.14 10.64 13.38
N VAL A 35 -8.22 11.90 12.96
CA VAL A 35 -7.13 12.60 12.26
C VAL A 35 -5.93 12.78 13.18
N THR A 36 -6.12 13.21 14.43
CA THR A 36 -5.00 13.38 15.38
C THR A 36 -4.36 12.04 15.70
N ALA A 37 -5.15 10.98 15.89
CA ALA A 37 -4.63 9.64 16.14
C ALA A 37 -3.78 9.13 14.97
N CYS A 38 -4.28 9.25 13.74
CA CYS A 38 -3.54 8.84 12.55
C CYS A 38 -2.30 9.71 12.30
N ALA A 39 -2.37 11.02 12.58
CA ALA A 39 -1.22 11.92 12.46
C ALA A 39 -0.11 11.55 13.44
N VAL A 40 -0.46 11.30 14.72
CA VAL A 40 0.50 10.85 15.73
C VAL A 40 1.11 9.50 15.33
N ALA A 41 0.30 8.54 14.88
CA ALA A 41 0.79 7.25 14.42
C ALA A 41 1.75 7.40 13.22
N ALA A 42 1.44 8.27 12.26
CA ALA A 42 2.31 8.54 11.12
C ALA A 42 3.65 9.16 11.55
N LEU A 43 3.62 10.12 12.48
CA LEU A 43 4.83 10.76 13.02
C LEU A 43 5.69 9.78 13.82
N LEU A 44 5.08 8.95 14.67
CA LEU A 44 5.80 7.93 15.43
C LEU A 44 6.44 6.87 14.51
N ALA A 45 5.71 6.41 13.50
CA ALA A 45 6.23 5.47 12.51
C ALA A 45 7.35 6.09 11.66
N ALA A 46 7.21 7.37 11.26
CA ALA A 46 8.26 8.09 10.54
C ALA A 46 9.51 8.31 11.42
N ALA A 47 9.33 8.64 12.70
CA ALA A 47 10.43 8.77 13.65
C ALA A 47 11.17 7.44 13.86
N ALA A 48 10.45 6.32 13.96
CA ALA A 48 11.04 4.98 14.03
C ALA A 48 11.80 4.62 12.75
N ALA A 49 11.30 5.04 11.58
CA ALA A 49 12.01 4.89 10.31
C ALA A 49 13.30 5.74 10.26
N GLY A 50 13.27 6.95 10.82
CA GLY A 50 14.45 7.82 10.91
C GLY A 50 15.51 7.31 11.90
N ALA A 51 15.10 6.75 13.05
CA ALA A 51 16.05 6.23 14.04
C ALA A 51 16.80 4.97 13.57
N SER A 52 16.20 4.18 12.67
CA SER A 52 16.79 2.94 12.14
C SER A 52 17.90 3.16 11.10
N THR A 53 18.16 4.41 10.67
CA THR A 53 19.30 4.73 9.78
C THR A 53 20.66 4.65 10.47
N VAL A 54 20.69 4.68 11.80
CA VAL A 54 21.96 4.78 12.58
C VAL A 54 22.61 3.41 12.80
N LEU A 55 21.94 2.29 12.48
CA LEU A 55 22.33 0.95 12.97
C LEU A 55 22.59 -0.12 11.91
N VAL A 56 22.53 0.16 10.61
CA VAL A 56 22.64 -0.89 9.56
C VAL A 56 23.81 -0.62 8.61
N GLN A 57 24.95 -1.25 8.89
CA GLN A 57 26.06 -1.49 7.95
C GLN A 57 26.03 -2.98 7.55
N GLY A 58 25.65 -3.30 6.30
CA GLY A 58 25.63 -4.67 5.77
C GLY A 58 25.67 -4.72 4.24
N ASP A 59 26.32 -5.76 3.70
CA ASP A 59 26.94 -5.79 2.36
C ASP A 59 26.05 -6.25 1.18
N SER A 60 24.73 -6.44 1.37
CA SER A 60 23.83 -6.69 0.24
C SER A 60 22.62 -5.76 0.25
N ALA A 61 22.28 -5.20 -0.91
CA ALA A 61 21.14 -4.28 -1.06
C ALA A 61 19.80 -4.93 -0.64
N VAL A 62 19.68 -6.25 -0.80
CA VAL A 62 18.51 -7.03 -0.37
C VAL A 62 18.60 -7.39 1.12
N GLY A 63 19.78 -7.73 1.66
CA GLY A 63 19.97 -8.04 3.08
C GLY A 63 19.78 -6.83 4.00
N ALA A 64 20.34 -5.67 3.65
CA ALA A 64 20.11 -4.42 4.38
C ALA A 64 18.63 -3.97 4.35
N TRP A 65 17.89 -4.38 3.32
CA TRP A 65 16.45 -4.13 3.15
C TRP A 65 15.56 -5.04 3.99
N LEU A 66 15.92 -6.31 4.10
CA LEU A 66 15.18 -7.30 4.88
C LEU A 66 15.44 -7.14 6.39
N ASP A 67 16.67 -6.79 6.77
CA ASP A 67 17.12 -6.69 8.16
C ASP A 67 16.94 -5.29 8.78
N GLY A 68 16.73 -4.24 7.98
CA GLY A 68 16.57 -2.86 8.46
C GLY A 68 15.12 -2.50 8.79
N GLY A 69 14.82 -2.20 10.06
CA GLY A 69 13.49 -1.76 10.54
C GLY A 69 12.91 -0.48 9.90
N ARG A 70 13.61 0.13 8.92
CA ARG A 70 13.26 1.38 8.25
C ARG A 70 12.10 1.27 7.26
N VAL A 71 12.15 0.29 6.35
CA VAL A 71 11.11 0.08 5.32
C VAL A 71 9.73 -0.25 5.93
N PRO A 72 9.64 -1.14 6.94
CA PRO A 72 8.37 -1.44 7.62
C PRO A 72 7.77 -0.20 8.29
N ALA A 73 8.62 0.59 8.95
CA ALA A 73 8.23 1.81 9.62
C ALA A 73 7.79 2.89 8.62
N LEU A 74 8.45 2.98 7.46
CA LEU A 74 8.05 3.89 6.38
C LEU A 74 6.71 3.47 5.76
N GLY A 75 6.50 2.18 5.47
CA GLY A 75 5.23 1.65 4.97
C GLY A 75 4.08 1.89 5.95
N ALA A 76 4.33 1.69 7.25
CA ALA A 76 3.41 2.04 8.32
C ALA A 76 3.11 3.55 8.38
N ALA A 77 4.12 4.41 8.23
CA ALA A 77 3.96 5.86 8.23
C ALA A 77 3.12 6.33 7.03
N ILE A 78 3.39 5.82 5.83
CA ILE A 78 2.62 6.11 4.61
C ILE A 78 1.18 5.66 4.79
N TYR A 79 0.95 4.44 5.29
CA TYR A 79 -0.40 3.94 5.52
C TYR A 79 -1.15 4.80 6.55
N ALA A 80 -0.55 5.14 7.70
CA ALA A 80 -1.15 6.02 8.70
C ALA A 80 -1.44 7.43 8.15
N LEU A 81 -0.54 7.98 7.32
CA LEU A 81 -0.76 9.23 6.61
C LEU A 81 -1.95 9.13 5.65
N THR A 82 -2.05 8.06 4.85
CA THR A 82 -3.21 7.87 3.96
C THR A 82 -4.51 7.72 4.75
N ALA A 83 -4.48 7.06 5.92
CA ALA A 83 -5.64 6.95 6.79
C ALA A 83 -6.08 8.30 7.34
N MET A 84 -5.13 9.15 7.77
CA MET A 84 -5.39 10.53 8.18
C MET A 84 -6.09 11.32 7.07
N LEU A 85 -5.57 11.24 5.84
CA LEU A 85 -6.13 11.91 4.67
C LEU A 85 -7.53 11.38 4.32
N ALA A 86 -7.76 10.07 4.45
CA ALA A 86 -9.06 9.45 4.24
C ALA A 86 -10.12 9.97 5.24
N PHE A 87 -9.78 10.11 6.52
CA PHE A 87 -10.68 10.70 7.53
C PHE A 87 -10.95 12.20 7.30
N LEU A 88 -10.00 12.95 6.73
CA LEU A 88 -10.23 14.34 6.32
C LEU A 88 -11.23 14.45 5.17
N LEU A 89 -11.13 13.55 4.18
CA LEU A 89 -12.03 13.47 3.02
C LEU A 89 -13.41 12.90 3.37
N ALA A 90 -13.50 12.09 4.43
CA ALA A 90 -14.74 11.42 4.82
C ALA A 90 -15.89 12.42 5.09
N PRO A 91 -17.07 12.23 4.45
CA PRO A 91 -18.24 13.07 4.70
C PRO A 91 -18.79 12.84 6.11
N ALA A 92 -19.44 13.85 6.70
CA ALA A 92 -19.89 13.80 8.09
C ALA A 92 -20.84 12.63 8.39
N ARG A 93 -21.68 12.24 7.42
CA ARG A 93 -22.62 11.11 7.53
C ARG A 93 -21.94 9.75 7.68
N ASP A 94 -20.71 9.62 7.22
CA ASP A 94 -19.95 8.36 7.30
C ASP A 94 -19.22 8.22 8.66
N LEU A 95 -19.18 9.30 9.46
CA LEU A 95 -18.45 9.39 10.72
C LEU A 95 -19.35 9.20 11.94
N THR A 96 -19.81 7.96 12.14
CA THR A 96 -20.50 7.54 13.38
C THR A 96 -19.50 6.96 14.38
N ARG A 97 -19.84 6.94 15.68
CA ARG A 97 -18.97 6.40 16.75
C ARG A 97 -18.45 5.00 16.41
N ALA A 98 -19.39 4.09 16.10
CA ALA A 98 -19.08 2.70 15.78
C ALA A 98 -18.18 2.57 14.53
N ARG A 99 -18.47 3.33 13.46
CA ARG A 99 -17.67 3.27 12.22
C ARG A 99 -16.27 3.85 12.43
N VAL A 100 -16.14 4.97 13.12
CA VAL A 100 -14.82 5.59 13.38
C VAL A 100 -13.97 4.69 14.27
N ALA A 101 -14.52 4.15 15.36
CA ALA A 101 -13.82 3.21 16.22
C ALA A 101 -13.35 1.97 15.44
N ALA A 102 -14.26 1.35 14.67
CA ALA A 102 -13.97 0.22 13.79
C ALA A 102 -12.85 0.50 12.78
N LEU A 103 -12.86 1.69 12.16
CA LEU A 103 -11.82 2.06 11.20
C LEU A 103 -10.48 2.34 11.89
N LEU A 104 -10.47 2.96 13.07
CA LEU A 104 -9.22 3.13 13.85
C LEU A 104 -8.64 1.78 14.31
N VAL A 105 -9.48 0.80 14.64
CA VAL A 105 -9.04 -0.59 14.88
C VAL A 105 -8.41 -1.20 13.61
N THR A 106 -9.01 -0.97 12.44
CA THR A 106 -8.46 -1.40 11.14
C THR A 106 -7.07 -0.81 10.91
N VAL A 107 -6.93 0.51 11.14
CA VAL A 107 -5.65 1.22 10.97
C VAL A 107 -4.62 0.69 11.96
N SER A 108 -4.99 0.53 13.24
CA SER A 108 -4.10 0.00 14.28
C SER A 108 -3.57 -1.38 13.96
N GLY A 109 -4.46 -2.33 13.62
CA GLY A 109 -4.06 -3.69 13.28
C GLY A 109 -3.16 -3.74 12.05
N THR A 110 -3.49 -2.97 11.01
CA THR A 110 -2.70 -2.92 9.78
C THR A 110 -1.31 -2.34 10.01
N VAL A 111 -1.20 -1.23 10.74
CA VAL A 111 0.11 -0.67 11.09
C VAL A 111 0.94 -1.68 11.91
N THR A 112 0.31 -2.34 12.87
CA THR A 112 0.96 -3.36 13.71
C THR A 112 1.48 -4.54 12.90
N ALA A 113 0.71 -5.00 11.92
CA ALA A 113 1.13 -6.05 11.00
C ALA A 113 2.31 -5.60 10.12
N CYS A 114 2.33 -4.35 9.66
CA CYS A 114 3.44 -3.81 8.87
C CYS A 114 4.76 -3.82 9.66
N VAL A 115 4.74 -3.43 10.93
CA VAL A 115 5.95 -3.35 11.77
C VAL A 115 6.22 -4.61 12.60
N ALA A 116 5.53 -5.71 12.34
CA ALA A 116 5.67 -6.92 13.14
C ALA A 116 7.08 -7.55 13.03
N GLY A 117 7.77 -7.67 14.17
CA GLY A 117 9.07 -8.36 14.26
C GLY A 117 8.98 -9.87 14.54
N ASN A 118 7.78 -10.38 14.81
CA ASN A 118 7.55 -11.78 15.15
C ASN A 118 6.19 -12.31 14.66
N PRO A 119 6.04 -13.64 14.50
CA PRO A 119 4.81 -14.26 14.00
C PRO A 119 3.54 -13.92 14.78
N VAL A 120 3.62 -13.84 16.12
CA VAL A 120 2.45 -13.55 16.97
C VAL A 120 1.96 -12.13 16.76
N THR A 121 2.87 -11.15 16.78
CA THR A 121 2.52 -9.75 16.53
C THR A 121 1.93 -9.56 15.14
N LEU A 122 2.46 -10.26 14.13
CA LEU A 122 1.89 -10.26 12.79
C LEU A 122 0.45 -10.77 12.80
N LEU A 123 0.21 -11.92 13.44
CA LEU A 123 -1.13 -12.51 13.55
C LEU A 123 -2.12 -11.56 14.25
N VAL A 124 -1.70 -10.93 15.36
CA VAL A 124 -2.51 -9.96 16.10
C VAL A 124 -2.86 -8.77 15.20
N GLY A 125 -1.87 -8.14 14.56
CA GLY A 125 -2.13 -7.02 13.65
C GLY A 125 -3.06 -7.39 12.50
N TRP A 126 -2.82 -8.54 11.88
CA TRP A 126 -3.64 -9.07 10.79
C TRP A 126 -5.09 -9.29 11.23
N THR A 127 -5.30 -10.01 12.32
CA THR A 127 -6.65 -10.32 12.83
C THR A 127 -7.40 -9.09 13.31
N VAL A 128 -6.75 -8.21 14.09
CA VAL A 128 -7.31 -6.95 14.57
C VAL A 128 -7.68 -6.04 13.39
N GLY A 129 -6.83 -5.95 12.37
CA GLY A 129 -7.10 -5.18 11.16
C GLY A 129 -8.34 -5.68 10.38
N ALA A 130 -8.62 -6.98 10.44
CA ALA A 130 -9.77 -7.61 9.77
C ALA A 130 -11.07 -7.55 10.60
N ALA A 131 -10.96 -7.54 11.93
CA ALA A 131 -12.08 -7.79 12.85
C ALA A 131 -13.33 -6.92 12.58
N PRO A 132 -13.20 -5.62 12.26
CA PRO A 132 -14.34 -4.77 11.92
C PRO A 132 -15.22 -5.25 10.75
N PHE A 133 -14.64 -6.02 9.83
CA PHE A 133 -15.28 -6.55 8.64
C PHE A 133 -15.78 -7.99 8.83
N VAL A 134 -15.26 -8.69 9.84
CA VAL A 134 -15.66 -10.08 10.14
C VAL A 134 -16.77 -10.12 11.19
N VAL A 135 -16.64 -9.34 12.26
CA VAL A 135 -17.59 -9.33 13.40
C VAL A 135 -18.10 -7.93 13.75
N GLY A 136 -17.56 -6.88 13.15
CA GLY A 136 -17.87 -5.50 13.49
C GLY A 136 -18.96 -4.84 12.61
N PRO A 137 -19.05 -3.50 12.65
CA PRO A 137 -20.08 -2.72 11.96
C PRO A 137 -20.11 -2.89 10.43
N PHE A 138 -19.03 -3.39 9.83
CA PHE A 138 -18.95 -3.62 8.38
C PHE A 138 -19.26 -5.08 7.99
N ALA A 139 -19.49 -5.96 8.97
CA ALA A 139 -19.80 -7.37 8.75
C ALA A 139 -21.25 -7.62 8.30
N SER A 140 -22.19 -6.77 8.71
CA SER A 140 -23.63 -6.95 8.46
C SER A 140 -24.14 -6.29 7.17
N GLY A 141 -23.47 -5.22 6.70
CA GLY A 141 -23.86 -4.54 5.46
C GLY A 141 -23.16 -5.06 4.20
N ALA A 142 -22.19 -5.97 4.33
CA ALA A 142 -21.42 -6.49 3.22
C ALA A 142 -22.03 -7.81 2.77
N ALA A 143 -21.89 -8.15 1.49
CA ALA A 143 -22.13 -9.52 1.04
C ALA A 143 -21.34 -10.51 1.93
N TRP A 144 -21.77 -11.76 2.02
CA TRP A 144 -21.10 -12.78 2.83
C TRP A 144 -19.62 -12.98 2.44
N ARG A 145 -19.25 -12.65 1.19
CA ARG A 145 -17.94 -12.84 0.58
C ARG A 145 -16.79 -12.10 1.29
N PRO A 146 -16.82 -10.76 1.50
CA PRO A 146 -15.82 -10.06 2.34
C PRO A 146 -15.59 -10.70 3.69
N ARG A 147 -16.67 -10.98 4.43
CA ARG A 147 -16.57 -11.61 5.75
C ARG A 147 -15.89 -12.98 5.67
N ALA A 148 -16.31 -13.83 4.73
CA ALA A 148 -15.75 -15.15 4.55
C ALA A 148 -14.27 -15.12 4.14
N ALA A 149 -13.90 -14.30 3.15
CA ALA A 149 -12.52 -14.19 2.67
C ALA A 149 -11.56 -13.68 3.75
N LEU A 150 -11.97 -12.66 4.51
CA LEU A 150 -11.16 -12.08 5.58
C LEU A 150 -11.06 -13.03 6.78
N ALA A 151 -12.14 -13.73 7.14
CA ALA A 151 -12.11 -14.74 8.20
C ALA A 151 -11.20 -15.92 7.81
N ALA A 152 -11.35 -16.44 6.59
CA ALA A 152 -10.50 -17.52 6.07
C ALA A 152 -9.02 -17.10 6.02
N SER A 153 -8.73 -15.84 5.63
CA SER A 153 -7.37 -15.30 5.66
C SER A 153 -6.78 -15.28 7.08
N CYS A 154 -7.57 -14.85 8.08
CA CYS A 154 -7.15 -14.86 9.48
C CYS A 154 -6.89 -16.26 10.01
N LEU A 155 -7.75 -17.23 9.68
CA LEU A 155 -7.58 -18.64 10.09
C LEU A 155 -6.35 -19.27 9.43
N ALA A 156 -6.16 -19.04 8.13
CA ALA A 156 -5.00 -19.53 7.40
C ALA A 156 -3.69 -18.98 7.99
N LEU A 157 -3.63 -17.66 8.26
CA LEU A 157 -2.45 -17.07 8.89
C LEU A 157 -2.25 -17.62 10.31
N GLY A 158 -3.33 -17.77 11.10
CA GLY A 158 -3.25 -18.33 12.45
C GLY A 158 -2.67 -19.73 12.48
N ALA A 159 -3.11 -20.60 11.57
CA ALA A 159 -2.58 -21.94 11.42
C ALA A 159 -1.10 -21.93 10.97
N GLY A 160 -0.74 -21.09 9.99
CA GLY A 160 0.64 -20.95 9.54
C GLY A 160 1.58 -20.46 10.66
N VAL A 161 1.15 -19.44 11.40
CA VAL A 161 1.89 -18.92 12.57
C VAL A 161 2.02 -19.97 13.66
N ALA A 162 0.96 -20.74 13.97
CA ALA A 162 1.03 -21.83 14.94
C ALA A 162 2.13 -22.85 14.58
N LEU A 163 2.25 -23.21 13.30
CA LEU A 163 3.33 -24.08 12.81
C LEU A 163 4.71 -23.41 12.93
N MET A 164 4.86 -22.14 12.56
CA MET A 164 6.13 -21.41 12.69
C MET A 164 6.60 -21.34 14.16
N LEU A 165 5.68 -21.24 15.11
CA LEU A 165 6.00 -21.22 16.54
C LEU A 165 6.55 -22.55 17.06
N THR A 166 6.30 -23.67 16.38
CA THR A 166 6.91 -24.96 16.74
C THR A 166 8.40 -25.02 16.41
N SER A 167 8.89 -24.14 15.54
CA SER A 167 10.29 -24.13 15.11
C SER A 167 11.19 -23.39 16.12
N PRO A 168 12.44 -23.85 16.31
CA PRO A 168 13.42 -23.13 17.11
C PRO A 168 13.57 -21.68 16.62
N GLY A 169 13.54 -20.72 17.55
CA GLY A 169 13.66 -19.29 17.20
C GLY A 169 12.35 -18.60 16.80
N GLY A 170 11.22 -19.33 16.69
CA GLY A 170 9.92 -18.77 16.31
C GLY A 170 9.28 -17.82 17.33
N HIS A 171 9.83 -17.77 18.55
CA HIS A 171 9.38 -16.91 19.65
C HIS A 171 10.30 -15.72 19.84
N GLY A 172 9.82 -14.65 20.48
CA GLY A 172 10.61 -13.45 20.84
C GLY A 172 10.51 -12.31 19.84
N ILE A 173 11.01 -11.12 20.20
CA ILE A 173 10.73 -9.84 19.50
C ILE A 173 11.21 -9.85 18.05
N ALA A 174 12.42 -10.37 17.81
CA ALA A 174 13.06 -10.46 16.49
C ALA A 174 12.99 -11.89 15.93
N ALA A 175 11.84 -12.56 16.09
CA ALA A 175 11.69 -13.95 15.65
C ALA A 175 11.86 -14.09 14.14
N PHE A 176 11.34 -13.17 13.31
CA PHE A 176 11.50 -13.28 11.86
C PHE A 176 12.97 -13.24 11.41
N ALA A 177 13.81 -12.44 12.07
CA ALA A 177 15.25 -12.42 11.79
C ALA A 177 15.93 -13.77 12.12
N ARG A 178 15.50 -14.44 13.19
CA ARG A 178 16.02 -15.78 13.55
C ARG A 178 15.47 -16.90 12.68
N LEU A 179 14.26 -16.74 12.15
CA LEU A 179 13.61 -17.71 11.27
C LEU A 179 14.07 -17.58 9.81
N ALA A 180 14.86 -16.57 9.46
CA ALA A 180 15.37 -16.39 8.11
C ALA A 180 16.18 -17.63 7.67
N GLY A 181 15.82 -18.21 6.51
CA GLY A 181 16.43 -19.42 5.97
C GLY A 181 16.12 -20.72 6.71
N THR A 182 15.33 -20.70 7.79
CA THR A 182 15.08 -21.92 8.59
C THR A 182 13.89 -22.74 8.10
N HIS A 183 13.13 -22.24 7.11
CA HIS A 183 11.90 -22.88 6.61
C HIS A 183 10.91 -23.24 7.74
N ALA A 184 10.70 -22.28 8.66
CA ALA A 184 9.97 -22.48 9.91
C ALA A 184 8.56 -23.06 9.71
N GLY A 185 8.26 -24.20 10.34
CA GLY A 185 6.98 -24.90 10.19
C GLY A 185 6.79 -25.63 8.85
N GLY A 186 7.83 -25.66 8.01
CA GLY A 186 7.88 -26.40 6.76
C GLY A 186 6.92 -25.89 5.66
N PRO A 187 6.73 -26.69 4.59
CA PRO A 187 5.90 -26.32 3.45
C PRO A 187 4.43 -26.02 3.81
N ALA A 188 3.91 -26.64 4.86
CA ALA A 188 2.55 -26.39 5.33
C ALA A 188 2.39 -24.96 5.89
N ALA A 189 3.35 -24.48 6.68
CA ALA A 189 3.34 -23.10 7.16
C ALA A 189 3.43 -22.10 6.00
N PHE A 190 4.33 -22.36 5.05
CA PHE A 190 4.45 -21.58 3.82
C PHE A 190 3.12 -21.50 3.06
N ALA A 191 2.48 -22.63 2.76
CA ALA A 191 1.23 -22.69 2.01
C ALA A 191 0.08 -21.96 2.73
N LEU A 192 0.00 -22.07 4.06
CA LEU A 192 -1.03 -21.41 4.87
C LEU A 192 -0.85 -19.89 4.93
N VAL A 193 0.39 -19.42 5.09
CA VAL A 193 0.70 -17.98 5.04
C VAL A 193 0.46 -17.43 3.63
N MET A 194 0.82 -18.19 2.59
CA MET A 194 0.55 -17.85 1.20
C MET A 194 -0.95 -17.73 0.92
N LEU A 195 -1.73 -18.72 1.36
CA LEU A 195 -3.19 -18.71 1.27
C LEU A 195 -3.79 -17.49 1.98
N ALA A 196 -3.27 -17.13 3.15
CA ALA A 196 -3.70 -15.93 3.86
C ALA A 196 -3.48 -14.66 3.03
N ILE A 197 -2.33 -14.54 2.36
CA ILE A 197 -1.99 -13.41 1.47
C ILE A 197 -2.94 -13.36 0.27
N VAL A 198 -3.14 -14.48 -0.43
CA VAL A 198 -4.04 -14.59 -1.59
C VAL A 198 -5.46 -14.14 -1.22
N LEU A 199 -5.98 -14.63 -0.10
CA LEU A 199 -7.31 -14.28 0.41
C LEU A 199 -7.41 -12.80 0.79
N ARG A 200 -6.43 -12.28 1.54
CA ARG A 200 -6.42 -10.89 2.04
C ARG A 200 -6.27 -9.87 0.94
N LYS A 201 -5.44 -10.17 -0.07
CA LYS A 201 -5.13 -9.23 -1.15
C LYS A 201 -6.15 -9.31 -2.28
N GLY A 202 -6.92 -10.41 -2.33
CA GLY A 202 -7.94 -10.63 -3.34
C GLY A 202 -7.34 -11.13 -4.65
N ILE A 203 -6.34 -12.00 -4.59
CA ILE A 203 -5.76 -12.61 -5.80
C ILE A 203 -6.66 -13.76 -6.25
N PHE A 204 -6.81 -13.95 -7.57
CA PHE A 204 -7.62 -15.01 -8.15
C PHE A 204 -7.26 -16.39 -7.54
N PRO A 205 -8.27 -17.21 -7.18
CA PRO A 205 -9.71 -17.01 -7.36
C PRO A 205 -10.41 -16.19 -6.27
N ALA A 206 -9.71 -15.73 -5.24
CA ALA A 206 -10.26 -15.04 -4.07
C ALA A 206 -10.49 -13.53 -4.25
N HIS A 207 -10.74 -13.05 -5.47
CA HIS A 207 -10.79 -11.61 -5.78
C HIS A 207 -12.18 -10.96 -5.63
N ALA A 208 -13.25 -11.76 -5.68
CA ALA A 208 -14.62 -11.25 -5.80
C ALA A 208 -15.06 -10.35 -4.63
N TRP A 209 -14.50 -10.56 -3.44
CA TRP A 209 -14.89 -9.82 -2.25
C TRP A 209 -14.52 -8.33 -2.30
N VAL A 210 -13.50 -7.94 -3.07
CA VAL A 210 -13.01 -6.55 -3.08
C VAL A 210 -14.07 -5.61 -3.65
N ALA A 211 -14.67 -5.97 -4.80
CA ALA A 211 -15.75 -5.19 -5.40
C ALA A 211 -17.01 -5.20 -4.51
N ASP A 212 -17.32 -6.32 -3.87
CA ASP A 212 -18.49 -6.44 -2.99
C ASP A 212 -18.32 -5.58 -1.72
N LEU A 213 -17.09 -5.42 -1.22
CA LEU A 213 -16.82 -4.53 -0.07
C LEU A 213 -17.00 -3.05 -0.42
N ALA A 214 -16.81 -2.66 -1.68
CA ALA A 214 -16.93 -1.26 -2.10
C ALA A 214 -18.34 -0.69 -1.90
N GLU A 215 -19.35 -1.57 -1.85
CA GLU A 215 -20.75 -1.21 -1.60
C GLU A 215 -20.97 -0.68 -0.18
N GLN A 216 -20.08 -0.99 0.77
CA GLN A 216 -20.10 -0.46 2.13
C GLN A 216 -19.60 0.99 2.25
N GLY A 217 -19.11 1.55 1.14
CA GLY A 217 -18.56 2.89 1.06
C GLY A 217 -17.06 2.89 0.84
N GLY A 218 -16.56 4.03 0.33
CA GLY A 218 -15.17 4.20 -0.07
C GLY A 218 -14.16 4.23 1.08
N LEU A 219 -14.55 4.73 2.26
CA LEU A 219 -13.64 4.83 3.41
C LEU A 219 -13.24 3.45 3.96
N PRO A 220 -14.17 2.52 4.27
CA PRO A 220 -13.80 1.19 4.77
C PRO A 220 -12.93 0.37 3.81
N ILE A 221 -13.27 0.33 2.51
CA ILE A 221 -12.47 -0.41 1.53
C ILE A 221 -11.08 0.21 1.35
N SER A 222 -10.98 1.53 1.28
CA SER A 222 -9.71 2.23 1.13
C SER A 222 -8.77 1.91 2.31
N LEU A 223 -9.25 2.00 3.56
CA LEU A 223 -8.38 1.69 4.71
C LEU A 223 -7.98 0.22 4.75
N LEU A 224 -8.87 -0.72 4.41
CA LEU A 224 -8.53 -2.14 4.46
C LEU A 224 -7.49 -2.54 3.40
N VAL A 225 -7.58 -1.98 2.19
CA VAL A 225 -6.73 -2.40 1.06
C VAL A 225 -5.42 -1.60 0.98
N ASN A 226 -5.40 -0.32 1.37
CA ASN A 226 -4.23 0.56 1.26
C ASN A 226 -3.03 0.13 2.11
N GLY A 227 -3.23 -0.71 3.13
CA GLY A 227 -2.13 -1.28 3.89
C GLY A 227 -1.32 -2.32 3.11
N HIS A 228 -1.88 -2.87 2.03
CA HIS A 228 -1.25 -3.85 1.15
C HIS A 228 -0.51 -4.98 1.88
N LEU A 229 -1.07 -5.42 3.02
CA LEU A 229 -0.41 -6.35 3.95
C LEU A 229 0.07 -7.63 3.29
N GLY A 230 -0.63 -8.11 2.26
CA GLY A 230 -0.20 -9.29 1.50
C GLY A 230 1.18 -9.13 0.87
N ALA A 231 1.46 -7.98 0.24
CA ALA A 231 2.75 -7.69 -0.38
C ALA A 231 3.85 -7.47 0.68
N VAL A 232 3.50 -6.80 1.78
CA VAL A 232 4.43 -6.57 2.90
C VAL A 232 4.84 -7.89 3.56
N VAL A 233 3.89 -8.79 3.85
CA VAL A 233 4.17 -10.09 4.47
C VAL A 233 4.92 -11.01 3.52
N LEU A 234 4.57 -11.01 2.24
CA LEU A 234 5.33 -11.74 1.22
C LEU A 234 6.81 -11.32 1.25
N ALA A 235 7.08 -10.02 1.13
CA ALA A 235 8.44 -9.49 1.08
C ALA A 235 9.22 -9.67 2.39
N ARG A 236 8.57 -9.52 3.55
CA ARG A 236 9.25 -9.51 4.86
C ARG A 236 9.29 -10.85 5.58
N VAL A 237 8.36 -11.74 5.27
CA VAL A 237 8.20 -13.00 6.01
C VAL A 237 8.45 -14.16 5.09
N LEU A 238 7.75 -14.24 3.95
CA LEU A 238 7.88 -15.42 3.11
C LEU A 238 9.21 -15.50 2.39
N ILE A 239 9.63 -14.44 1.71
CA ILE A 239 10.93 -14.40 1.00
C ILE A 239 12.10 -14.75 1.96
N PRO A 240 12.20 -14.14 3.16
CA PRO A 240 13.35 -14.40 4.03
C PRO A 240 13.29 -15.74 4.76
N VAL A 241 12.10 -16.19 5.20
CA VAL A 241 11.97 -17.43 5.99
C VAL A 241 12.00 -18.68 5.10
N PHE A 242 11.52 -18.59 3.86
CA PHE A 242 11.37 -19.72 2.94
C PHE A 242 12.05 -19.48 1.57
N PRO A 243 13.33 -19.08 1.50
CA PRO A 243 13.96 -18.61 0.27
C PRO A 243 13.88 -19.63 -0.88
N ASP A 244 14.11 -20.92 -0.59
CA ASP A 244 14.11 -21.98 -1.61
C ASP A 244 12.70 -22.37 -2.06
N THR A 245 11.72 -22.30 -1.16
CA THR A 245 10.32 -22.72 -1.45
C THR A 245 9.56 -21.62 -2.17
N VAL A 246 9.92 -20.36 -1.93
CA VAL A 246 9.25 -19.20 -2.53
C VAL A 246 9.41 -19.20 -4.03
N GLY A 247 10.59 -19.53 -4.59
CA GLY A 247 10.88 -19.39 -6.02
C GLY A 247 9.77 -19.92 -6.95
N SER A 248 9.45 -21.21 -6.89
CA SER A 248 8.41 -21.80 -7.77
C SER A 248 6.99 -21.34 -7.44
N ALA A 249 6.69 -21.11 -6.16
CA ALA A 249 5.37 -20.64 -5.75
C ALA A 249 5.13 -19.16 -6.09
N PHE A 250 6.21 -18.37 -6.21
CA PHE A 250 6.14 -16.96 -6.49
C PHE A 250 5.81 -16.70 -7.95
N VAL A 251 6.36 -17.49 -8.87
CA VAL A 251 5.98 -17.49 -10.30
C VAL A 251 4.47 -17.71 -10.44
N LEU A 252 3.93 -18.76 -9.80
CA LEU A 252 2.49 -19.02 -9.81
C LEU A 252 1.68 -17.87 -9.21
N LEU A 253 2.13 -17.28 -8.10
CA LEU A 253 1.46 -16.14 -7.49
C LEU A 253 1.49 -14.90 -8.41
N SER A 254 2.60 -14.68 -9.12
CA SER A 254 2.78 -13.61 -10.09
C SER A 254 1.84 -13.79 -11.28
N ASP A 255 1.75 -14.99 -11.84
CA ASP A 255 0.82 -15.32 -12.92
C ASP A 255 -0.64 -15.11 -12.49
N LEU A 256 -0.99 -15.56 -11.29
CA LEU A 256 -2.32 -15.34 -10.71
C LEU A 256 -2.60 -13.86 -10.45
N ALA A 257 -1.59 -13.10 -10.00
CA ALA A 257 -1.71 -11.67 -9.78
C ALA A 257 -1.89 -10.91 -11.11
N LEU A 258 -1.13 -11.26 -12.13
CA LEU A 258 -1.26 -10.72 -13.48
C LEU A 258 -2.61 -11.03 -14.09
N PHE A 259 -3.07 -12.28 -13.96
CA PHE A 259 -4.42 -12.69 -14.36
C PHE A 259 -5.47 -11.87 -13.61
N THR A 260 -5.29 -11.68 -12.29
CA THR A 260 -6.19 -10.83 -11.48
C THR A 260 -6.20 -9.38 -11.98
N ALA A 261 -5.04 -8.84 -12.35
CA ALA A 261 -4.90 -7.48 -12.85
C ALA A 261 -5.69 -7.29 -14.15
N LEU A 262 -5.47 -8.16 -15.13
CA LEU A 262 -6.17 -8.15 -16.42
C LEU A 262 -7.67 -8.39 -16.25
N TYR A 263 -8.05 -9.42 -15.48
CA TYR A 263 -9.44 -9.74 -15.23
C TYR A 263 -10.17 -8.57 -14.57
N ALA A 264 -9.60 -7.97 -13.51
CA ALA A 264 -10.22 -6.85 -12.81
C ALA A 264 -10.35 -5.62 -13.72
N ALA A 265 -9.35 -5.35 -14.56
CA ALA A 265 -9.39 -4.25 -15.53
C ALA A 265 -10.51 -4.46 -16.57
N VAL A 266 -10.62 -5.66 -17.17
CA VAL A 266 -11.71 -5.99 -18.11
C VAL A 266 -13.08 -5.93 -17.43
N ARG A 267 -13.21 -6.49 -16.23
CA ARG A 267 -14.44 -6.44 -15.43
C ARG A 267 -14.85 -5.00 -15.11
N ALA A 268 -13.89 -4.11 -14.86
CA ALA A 268 -14.16 -2.69 -14.57
C ALA A 268 -14.77 -1.97 -15.78
N VAL A 269 -14.44 -2.39 -17.01
CA VAL A 269 -15.08 -1.89 -18.24
C VAL A 269 -16.56 -2.30 -18.30
N ALA A 270 -16.98 -3.44 -17.76
CA ALA A 270 -18.40 -3.81 -17.79
C ALA A 270 -19.20 -3.29 -16.58
N GLU A 271 -18.53 -2.85 -15.52
CA GLU A 271 -19.19 -2.51 -14.25
C GLU A 271 -19.91 -1.14 -14.35
N PRO A 272 -21.20 -1.04 -13.98
CA PRO A 272 -21.96 0.21 -14.02
C PRO A 272 -21.86 1.05 -12.74
N ARG A 273 -21.43 0.45 -11.62
CA ARG A 273 -21.45 1.10 -10.31
C ARG A 273 -20.11 1.78 -10.00
N PRO A 274 -20.06 3.10 -9.72
CA PRO A 274 -18.81 3.85 -9.63
C PRO A 274 -17.87 3.34 -8.53
N ALA A 275 -18.40 3.02 -7.34
CA ALA A 275 -17.59 2.47 -6.26
C ALA A 275 -16.95 1.11 -6.61
N ARG A 276 -17.68 0.27 -7.35
CA ARG A 276 -17.17 -1.04 -7.81
C ARG A 276 -16.15 -0.90 -8.93
N ILE A 277 -16.32 0.05 -9.85
CA ILE A 277 -15.30 0.38 -10.86
C ILE A 277 -13.99 0.76 -10.18
N LEU A 278 -14.04 1.68 -9.20
CA LEU A 278 -12.85 2.06 -8.44
C LEU A 278 -12.23 0.88 -7.69
N ALA A 279 -13.03 0.02 -7.06
CA ALA A 279 -12.52 -1.14 -6.35
C ALA A 279 -11.82 -2.15 -7.27
N LEU A 280 -12.35 -2.37 -8.48
CA LEU A 280 -11.73 -3.22 -9.50
C LEU A 280 -10.44 -2.60 -10.06
N LEU A 281 -10.44 -1.28 -10.29
CA LEU A 281 -9.25 -0.54 -10.70
C LEU A 281 -8.12 -0.66 -9.66
N VAL A 282 -8.45 -0.47 -8.39
CA VAL A 282 -7.51 -0.58 -7.27
C VAL A 282 -7.04 -2.02 -7.08
N LEU A 283 -7.93 -3.00 -7.24
CA LEU A 283 -7.55 -4.41 -7.24
C LEU A 283 -6.55 -4.71 -8.35
N SER A 284 -6.78 -4.19 -9.57
CA SER A 284 -5.88 -4.40 -10.70
C SER A 284 -4.48 -3.86 -10.42
N GLN A 285 -4.37 -2.59 -10.02
CA GLN A 285 -3.09 -1.97 -9.69
C GLN A 285 -2.42 -2.60 -8.47
N SER A 286 -3.19 -2.97 -7.45
CA SER A 286 -2.68 -3.71 -6.30
C SER A 286 -2.10 -5.06 -6.70
N ALA A 287 -2.67 -5.76 -7.69
CA ALA A 287 -2.16 -7.05 -8.15
C ALA A 287 -0.85 -6.90 -8.94
N CYS A 288 -0.68 -5.84 -9.73
CA CYS A 288 0.57 -5.51 -10.42
C CYS A 288 1.78 -5.44 -9.48
N ILE A 289 1.57 -5.01 -8.22
CA ILE A 289 2.62 -4.96 -7.19
C ILE A 289 3.22 -6.33 -6.90
N LEU A 290 2.39 -7.38 -6.82
CA LEU A 290 2.93 -8.74 -6.55
C LEU A 290 3.74 -9.24 -7.73
N ALA A 291 3.26 -8.97 -8.95
CA ALA A 291 3.96 -9.35 -10.17
C ALA A 291 5.35 -8.70 -10.24
N GLY A 292 5.47 -7.44 -9.83
CA GLY A 292 6.76 -6.75 -9.75
C GLY A 292 7.72 -7.24 -8.68
N LEU A 293 7.20 -7.58 -7.49
CA LEU A 293 8.01 -8.14 -6.41
C LEU A 293 8.64 -9.49 -6.81
N GLU A 294 7.99 -10.22 -7.72
CA GLU A 294 8.46 -11.51 -8.20
C GLU A 294 9.72 -11.40 -9.07
N SER A 295 9.93 -10.26 -9.73
CA SER A 295 11.10 -10.06 -10.57
C SER A 295 12.45 -10.29 -9.88
N GLY A 296 12.50 -10.13 -8.54
CA GLY A 296 13.74 -10.25 -7.77
C GLY A 296 14.81 -9.21 -8.11
N THR A 297 14.51 -8.28 -9.02
CA THR A 297 15.40 -7.19 -9.44
C THR A 297 15.29 -6.00 -8.49
N ALA A 298 16.35 -5.19 -8.44
CA ALA A 298 16.33 -3.97 -7.65
C ALA A 298 15.24 -3.01 -8.16
N GLU A 299 15.13 -2.87 -9.48
CA GLU A 299 14.17 -2.02 -10.17
C GLU A 299 12.72 -2.46 -9.88
N GLY A 300 12.40 -3.75 -10.10
CA GLY A 300 11.04 -4.24 -9.90
C GLY A 300 10.61 -4.20 -8.44
N THR A 301 11.53 -4.48 -7.51
CA THR A 301 11.28 -4.35 -6.07
C THR A 301 11.02 -2.89 -5.68
N THR A 302 11.89 -1.97 -6.09
CA THR A 302 11.71 -0.53 -5.83
C THR A 302 10.42 -0.02 -6.44
N GLY A 303 10.13 -0.37 -7.69
CA GLY A 303 8.89 -0.03 -8.39
C GLY A 303 7.66 -0.52 -7.62
N ALA A 304 7.66 -1.76 -7.15
CA ALA A 304 6.56 -2.33 -6.37
C ALA A 304 6.30 -1.54 -5.08
N PHE A 305 7.36 -1.17 -4.34
CA PHE A 305 7.20 -0.40 -3.10
C PHE A 305 6.72 1.03 -3.33
N VAL A 306 7.23 1.71 -4.36
CA VAL A 306 6.73 3.03 -4.74
C VAL A 306 5.27 2.92 -5.19
N HIS A 307 4.92 1.87 -5.94
CA HIS A 307 3.56 1.64 -6.42
C HIS A 307 2.57 1.38 -5.27
N LEU A 308 2.99 0.76 -4.16
CA LEU A 308 2.17 0.66 -2.93
C LEU A 308 1.72 2.04 -2.45
N ALA A 309 2.63 3.02 -2.40
CA ALA A 309 2.33 4.37 -1.97
C ALA A 309 1.42 5.10 -2.97
N VAL A 310 1.68 4.93 -4.27
CA VAL A 310 0.86 5.50 -5.35
C VAL A 310 -0.57 4.98 -5.26
N VAL A 311 -0.75 3.66 -5.14
CA VAL A 311 -2.08 3.04 -5.03
C VAL A 311 -2.77 3.52 -3.77
N ALA A 312 -2.10 3.55 -2.61
CA ALA A 312 -2.71 4.00 -1.35
C ALA A 312 -3.15 5.47 -1.39
N LEU A 313 -2.32 6.37 -1.91
CA LEU A 313 -2.61 7.80 -2.03
C LEU A 313 -3.74 8.05 -3.04
N SER A 314 -3.64 7.45 -4.22
CA SER A 314 -4.62 7.65 -5.30
C SER A 314 -5.98 7.05 -4.92
N THR A 315 -6.00 5.86 -4.33
CA THR A 315 -7.23 5.21 -3.83
C THR A 315 -7.92 6.07 -2.79
N THR A 316 -7.16 6.65 -1.84
CA THR A 316 -7.69 7.57 -0.82
C THR A 316 -8.36 8.79 -1.46
N ALA A 317 -7.73 9.41 -2.46
CA ALA A 317 -8.29 10.55 -3.17
C ALA A 317 -9.52 10.17 -4.01
N LEU A 318 -9.46 9.10 -4.80
CA LEU A 318 -10.54 8.68 -5.70
C LEU A 318 -11.80 8.29 -4.92
N PHE A 319 -11.68 7.44 -3.90
CA PHE A 319 -12.82 7.10 -3.04
C PHE A 319 -13.28 8.29 -2.21
N GLY A 320 -12.36 9.12 -1.72
CA GLY A 320 -12.70 10.33 -0.97
C GLY A 320 -13.54 11.31 -1.80
N VAL A 321 -13.14 11.57 -3.04
CA VAL A 321 -13.89 12.41 -3.98
C VAL A 321 -15.23 11.76 -4.32
N LEU A 322 -15.27 10.47 -4.66
CA LEU A 322 -16.52 9.78 -4.98
C LEU A 322 -17.52 9.90 -3.82
N ARG A 323 -17.07 9.65 -2.58
CA ARG A 323 -17.91 9.78 -1.39
C ARG A 323 -18.31 11.23 -1.09
N ALA A 324 -17.44 12.19 -1.36
CA ALA A 324 -17.74 13.61 -1.23
C ALA A 324 -18.84 14.04 -2.21
N VAL A 325 -18.80 13.56 -3.45
CA VAL A 325 -19.82 13.80 -4.47
C VAL A 325 -21.13 13.13 -4.08
N GLU A 326 -21.13 11.84 -3.73
CA GLU A 326 -22.33 11.11 -3.30
C GLU A 326 -22.98 11.69 -2.03
N ALA A 327 -22.18 12.36 -1.18
CA ALA A 327 -22.68 13.04 0.01
C ALA A 327 -23.46 14.32 -0.28
N ARG A 328 -23.26 14.89 -1.47
CA ARG A 328 -23.88 16.15 -1.91
C ARG A 328 -24.98 15.91 -2.94
N GLY A 329 -24.68 15.12 -3.97
CA GLY A 329 -25.56 14.86 -5.11
C GLY A 329 -26.43 13.60 -4.98
N GLY A 330 -26.22 12.78 -3.95
CA GLY A 330 -26.98 11.54 -3.77
C GLY A 330 -26.50 10.40 -4.67
N HIS A 331 -27.43 9.63 -5.22
CA HIS A 331 -27.12 8.45 -6.03
C HIS A 331 -26.51 8.84 -7.38
N LEU A 332 -25.41 8.18 -7.76
CA LEU A 332 -24.71 8.43 -9.01
C LEU A 332 -25.01 7.33 -10.02
N ASP A 333 -25.73 7.69 -11.07
CA ASP A 333 -26.04 6.82 -12.19
C ASP A 333 -25.09 7.09 -13.37
N LEU A 334 -24.32 6.09 -13.81
CA LEU A 334 -23.37 6.22 -14.92
C LEU A 334 -24.01 5.98 -16.30
N SER A 335 -25.31 5.65 -16.36
CA SER A 335 -26.07 5.51 -17.62
C SER A 335 -26.04 6.79 -18.47
N HIS A 336 -25.84 7.94 -17.81
CA HIS A 336 -25.74 9.26 -18.41
C HIS A 336 -24.58 10.06 -17.82
N HIS A 337 -24.20 11.14 -18.51
CA HIS A 337 -23.23 12.10 -18.01
C HIS A 337 -23.84 12.97 -16.91
N GLN A 338 -23.09 13.20 -15.84
CA GLN A 338 -23.55 13.98 -14.67
C GLN A 338 -23.12 15.46 -14.72
N GLY A 339 -22.08 15.82 -15.48
CA GLY A 339 -21.65 17.22 -15.63
C GLY A 339 -21.13 17.89 -14.34
N LEU A 340 -20.62 17.09 -13.39
CA LEU A 340 -20.26 17.57 -12.05
C LEU A 340 -19.11 18.59 -12.02
N ALA A 341 -18.28 18.68 -13.07
CA ALA A 341 -17.17 19.62 -13.12
C ALA A 341 -17.62 21.09 -13.03
N GLN A 342 -18.84 21.41 -13.48
CA GLN A 342 -19.36 22.78 -13.42
C GLN A 342 -19.64 23.23 -11.98
N ALA A 343 -20.17 22.33 -11.14
CA ALA A 343 -20.49 22.64 -9.74
C ALA A 343 -19.33 22.33 -8.78
N MET A 344 -18.51 21.31 -9.08
CA MET A 344 -17.44 20.82 -8.20
C MET A 344 -16.08 20.71 -8.91
N PRO A 345 -15.55 21.80 -9.48
CA PRO A 345 -14.33 21.76 -10.30
C PRO A 345 -13.10 21.29 -9.51
N ARG A 346 -12.97 21.63 -8.22
CA ARG A 346 -11.80 21.21 -7.42
C ARG A 346 -11.82 19.72 -7.12
N LEU A 347 -13.00 19.15 -6.86
CA LEU A 347 -13.14 17.70 -6.72
C LEU A 347 -12.84 16.99 -8.04
N ALA A 348 -13.29 17.54 -9.17
CA ALA A 348 -12.98 17.01 -10.49
C ALA A 348 -11.47 16.98 -10.77
N VAL A 349 -10.76 18.09 -10.51
CA VAL A 349 -9.29 18.17 -10.67
C VAL A 349 -8.58 17.18 -9.75
N GLY A 350 -9.00 17.10 -8.48
CA GLY A 350 -8.42 16.14 -7.53
C GLY A 350 -8.60 14.68 -7.97
N PHE A 351 -9.78 14.34 -8.49
CA PHE A 351 -10.04 13.01 -9.05
C PHE A 351 -9.20 12.73 -10.29
N ALA A 352 -9.13 13.70 -11.22
CA ALA A 352 -8.37 13.55 -12.45
C ALA A 352 -6.88 13.30 -12.16
N ILE A 353 -6.23 14.17 -11.36
CA ILE A 353 -4.79 14.04 -11.09
C ILE A 353 -4.48 12.75 -10.32
N ALA A 354 -5.26 12.42 -9.29
CA ALA A 354 -5.08 11.17 -8.55
C ALA A 354 -5.31 9.93 -9.44
N GLY A 355 -6.30 9.99 -10.33
CA GLY A 355 -6.55 8.94 -11.30
C GLY A 355 -5.40 8.78 -12.30
N LEU A 356 -4.92 9.88 -12.89
CA LEU A 356 -3.80 9.86 -13.84
C LEU A 356 -2.53 9.31 -13.19
N ALA A 357 -2.30 9.61 -11.91
CA ALA A 357 -1.22 9.01 -11.13
C ALA A 357 -1.43 7.51 -10.91
N LEU A 358 -2.66 7.05 -10.67
CA LEU A 358 -2.96 5.63 -10.50
C LEU A 358 -2.76 4.79 -11.77
N VAL A 359 -2.84 5.40 -12.95
CA VAL A 359 -2.68 4.71 -14.25
C VAL A 359 -1.37 5.05 -14.96
N GLY A 360 -0.39 5.55 -14.21
CA GLY A 360 0.98 5.68 -14.71
C GLY A 360 1.20 6.76 -15.77
N ILE A 361 0.51 7.91 -15.70
CA ILE A 361 0.76 8.99 -16.68
C ILE A 361 2.09 9.72 -16.39
N PRO A 362 2.93 10.00 -17.41
CA PRO A 362 4.19 10.72 -17.24
C PRO A 362 4.05 12.01 -16.43
N GLY A 363 5.04 12.30 -15.59
CA GLY A 363 5.01 13.43 -14.66
C GLY A 363 4.33 13.12 -13.31
N THR A 364 3.90 11.87 -13.10
CA THR A 364 3.38 11.38 -11.81
C THR A 364 4.29 10.32 -11.21
N LEU A 365 4.25 10.15 -9.89
CA LEU A 365 4.97 9.10 -9.17
C LEU A 365 4.53 7.71 -9.62
N GLY A 366 3.29 7.56 -10.08
CA GLY A 366 2.80 6.30 -10.63
C GLY A 366 3.52 5.87 -11.88
N PHE A 367 3.83 6.80 -12.79
CA PHE A 367 4.63 6.49 -13.98
C PHE A 367 6.02 5.96 -13.58
N ALA A 368 6.71 6.65 -12.67
CA ALA A 368 8.03 6.20 -12.20
C ALA A 368 7.97 4.81 -11.55
N ALA A 369 6.90 4.52 -10.81
CA ALA A 369 6.70 3.22 -10.18
C ALA A 369 6.42 2.11 -11.21
N GLU A 370 5.52 2.36 -12.15
CA GLU A 370 5.13 1.40 -13.19
C GLU A 370 6.27 1.15 -14.19
N ASP A 371 7.03 2.18 -14.53
CA ASP A 371 8.20 2.05 -15.41
C ASP A 371 9.26 1.11 -14.80
N LEU A 372 9.56 1.29 -13.51
CA LEU A 372 10.46 0.41 -12.76
C LEU A 372 9.91 -1.02 -12.64
N LEU A 373 8.61 -1.15 -12.40
CA LEU A 373 7.92 -2.45 -12.36
C LEU A 373 8.04 -3.20 -13.69
N VAL A 374 7.79 -2.52 -14.80
CA VAL A 374 7.86 -3.10 -16.15
C VAL A 374 9.29 -3.47 -16.49
N HIS A 375 10.27 -2.58 -16.29
CA HIS A 375 11.68 -2.87 -16.56
C HIS A 375 12.21 -4.04 -15.72
N GLY A 376 11.92 -4.05 -14.41
CA GLY A 376 12.31 -5.15 -13.54
C GLY A 376 11.68 -6.49 -13.93
N SER A 377 10.39 -6.46 -14.30
CA SER A 377 9.67 -7.66 -14.74
C SER A 377 10.13 -8.15 -16.11
N LEU A 378 10.45 -7.27 -17.06
CA LEU A 378 10.95 -7.67 -18.39
C LEU A 378 12.29 -8.41 -18.32
N ALA A 379 13.15 -8.05 -17.37
CA ALA A 379 14.47 -8.67 -17.20
C ALA A 379 14.40 -10.10 -16.65
N SER A 380 13.33 -10.43 -15.91
CA SER A 380 13.17 -11.71 -15.20
C SER A 380 12.10 -12.59 -15.84
N HIS A 381 10.90 -12.04 -16.08
CA HIS A 381 9.73 -12.70 -16.64
C HIS A 381 9.10 -11.85 -17.76
N PRO A 382 9.58 -11.99 -19.01
CA PRO A 382 9.15 -11.14 -20.13
C PRO A 382 7.64 -11.11 -20.37
N GLN A 383 6.94 -12.22 -20.12
CA GLN A 383 5.47 -12.30 -20.26
C GLN A 383 4.76 -11.35 -19.28
N VAL A 384 5.20 -11.32 -18.02
CA VAL A 384 4.68 -10.42 -16.99
C VAL A 384 4.97 -8.97 -17.36
N GLY A 385 6.21 -8.68 -17.78
CA GLY A 385 6.62 -7.35 -18.22
C GLY A 385 5.84 -6.81 -19.42
N LEU A 386 5.43 -7.67 -20.36
CA LEU A 386 4.63 -7.29 -21.54
C LEU A 386 3.15 -7.09 -21.24
N LEU A 387 2.59 -7.89 -20.31
CA LEU A 387 1.16 -7.85 -19.99
C LEU A 387 0.80 -6.77 -18.96
N LEU A 388 1.75 -6.33 -18.11
CA LEU A 388 1.57 -5.24 -17.15
C LEU A 388 1.07 -3.94 -17.82
N PRO A 389 1.72 -3.41 -18.88
CA PRO A 389 1.24 -2.21 -19.57
C PRO A 389 -0.16 -2.36 -20.17
N ILE A 390 -0.55 -3.58 -20.58
CA ILE A 390 -1.88 -3.85 -21.12
C ILE A 390 -2.94 -3.72 -20.01
N ALA A 391 -2.65 -4.26 -18.80
CA ALA A 391 -3.52 -4.09 -17.65
C ALA A 391 -3.66 -2.61 -17.26
N THR A 392 -2.56 -1.86 -17.21
CA THR A 392 -2.59 -0.40 -16.97
C THR A 392 -3.38 0.34 -18.05
N ALA A 393 -3.22 0.00 -19.33
CA ALA A 393 -3.95 0.66 -20.41
C ALA A 393 -5.48 0.45 -20.27
N LEU A 394 -5.92 -0.76 -19.93
CA LEU A 394 -7.33 -1.05 -19.64
C LEU A 394 -7.83 -0.29 -18.40
N ASN A 395 -7.00 -0.18 -17.37
CA ASN A 395 -7.27 0.63 -16.18
C ASN A 395 -7.46 2.11 -16.55
N ALA A 396 -6.63 2.65 -17.43
CA ALA A 396 -6.76 4.02 -17.95
C ALA A 396 -8.09 4.22 -18.69
N VAL A 397 -8.49 3.29 -19.58
CA VAL A 397 -9.79 3.33 -20.27
C VAL A 397 -10.95 3.38 -19.26
N CYS A 398 -10.89 2.54 -18.22
CA CYS A 398 -11.91 2.52 -17.15
C CYS A 398 -11.98 3.84 -16.39
N LEU A 399 -10.82 4.38 -16.01
CA LEU A 399 -10.71 5.63 -15.29
C LEU A 399 -11.24 6.80 -16.12
N PHE A 400 -10.83 6.92 -17.39
CA PHE A 400 -11.29 7.98 -18.27
C PHE A 400 -12.79 7.90 -18.48
N ARG A 401 -13.33 6.71 -18.70
CA ARG A 401 -14.78 6.52 -18.82
C ARG A 401 -15.52 6.94 -17.54
N LEU A 402 -15.03 6.54 -16.36
CA LEU A 402 -15.61 6.94 -15.09
C LEU A 402 -15.55 8.46 -14.91
N PHE A 403 -14.41 9.08 -15.20
CA PHE A 403 -14.23 10.53 -15.14
C PHE A 403 -15.19 11.25 -16.09
N SER A 404 -15.30 10.80 -17.35
CA SER A 404 -16.22 11.36 -18.32
C SER A 404 -17.66 11.30 -17.83
N ARG A 405 -18.13 10.13 -17.35
CA ARG A 405 -19.51 9.95 -16.87
C ARG A 405 -19.82 10.79 -15.64
N LEU A 406 -18.87 10.96 -14.73
CA LEU A 406 -19.06 11.75 -13.51
C LEU A 406 -18.95 13.26 -13.77
N PHE A 407 -17.87 13.72 -14.40
CA PHE A 407 -17.51 15.13 -14.37
C PHE A 407 -17.82 15.88 -15.65
N LEU A 408 -17.80 15.19 -16.80
CA LEU A 408 -18.05 15.81 -18.11
C LEU A 408 -19.54 15.76 -18.48
N GLY A 409 -19.89 16.45 -19.57
CA GLY A 409 -21.25 16.57 -20.09
C GLY A 409 -21.98 17.84 -19.61
N THR A 410 -23.25 17.96 -19.97
CA THR A 410 -24.09 19.09 -19.59
C THR A 410 -24.53 18.94 -18.13
N ALA A 411 -24.32 19.99 -17.33
CA ALA A 411 -24.76 19.99 -15.93
C ALA A 411 -26.28 19.90 -15.87
N ARG A 412 -26.77 18.97 -15.05
CA ARG A 412 -28.20 18.81 -14.78
C ARG A 412 -28.64 19.89 -13.79
N PRO A 413 -29.92 20.32 -13.81
CA PRO A 413 -30.46 21.24 -12.81
C PRO A 413 -30.22 20.77 -11.37
N ALA A 414 -30.31 19.46 -11.11
CA ALA A 414 -30.05 18.84 -9.80
C ALA A 414 -28.61 19.00 -9.28
N VAL A 415 -27.66 19.35 -10.16
CA VAL A 415 -26.24 19.57 -9.84
C VAL A 415 -25.95 21.06 -9.60
N THR A 416 -26.83 21.96 -10.03
CA THR A 416 -26.66 23.40 -9.86
C THR A 416 -26.75 23.77 -8.37
N GLY A 417 -25.82 24.60 -7.90
CA GLY A 417 -25.77 25.04 -6.50
C GLY A 417 -25.15 24.04 -5.50
N LEU A 418 -24.66 22.88 -5.96
CA LEU A 418 -23.91 21.99 -5.08
C LEU A 418 -22.58 22.62 -4.66
N VAL A 419 -22.22 22.44 -3.39
CA VAL A 419 -20.98 22.99 -2.83
C VAL A 419 -19.79 22.16 -3.32
N ASP A 420 -18.76 22.83 -3.85
CA ASP A 420 -17.48 22.21 -4.24
C ASP A 420 -16.68 21.67 -3.01
N ALA A 421 -15.39 21.42 -3.18
CA ALA A 421 -14.48 20.94 -2.15
C ALA A 421 -14.43 21.88 -0.92
N LEU A 422 -14.76 21.31 0.24
CA LEU A 422 -14.64 21.98 1.54
C LEU A 422 -13.15 22.25 1.86
N PRO A 423 -12.82 23.25 2.71
CA PRO A 423 -11.42 23.55 3.05
C PRO A 423 -10.59 22.34 3.48
N ARG A 424 -11.19 21.42 4.26
CA ARG A 424 -10.53 20.17 4.69
C ARG A 424 -10.27 19.20 3.54
N GLU A 425 -11.19 19.12 2.58
CA GLU A 425 -11.08 18.23 1.41
C GLU A 425 -10.04 18.79 0.45
N ARG A 426 -10.01 20.12 0.28
CA ARG A 426 -8.97 20.84 -0.48
C ARG A 426 -7.58 20.54 0.09
N TRP A 427 -7.40 20.69 1.40
CA TRP A 427 -6.13 20.38 2.05
C TRP A 427 -5.69 18.93 1.81
N ALA A 428 -6.58 17.96 2.02
CA ALA A 428 -6.26 16.55 1.82
C ALA A 428 -5.94 16.22 0.35
N LEU A 429 -6.72 16.72 -0.60
CA LEU A 429 -6.48 16.51 -2.03
C LEU A 429 -5.19 17.18 -2.49
N THR A 430 -4.94 18.42 -2.08
CA THR A 430 -3.70 19.13 -2.40
C THR A 430 -2.48 18.38 -1.84
N ALA A 431 -2.54 17.88 -0.60
CA ALA A 431 -1.46 17.09 -0.03
C ALA A 431 -1.19 15.82 -0.85
N ILE A 432 -2.23 15.07 -1.23
CA ILE A 432 -2.10 13.87 -2.07
C ILE A 432 -1.51 14.22 -3.44
N ILE A 433 -2.03 15.24 -4.11
CA ILE A 433 -1.58 15.69 -5.42
C ILE A 433 -0.12 16.11 -5.38
N VAL A 434 0.29 16.89 -4.36
CA VAL A 434 1.69 17.30 -4.20
C VAL A 434 2.59 16.08 -4.04
N LEU A 435 2.22 15.11 -3.20
CA LEU A 435 3.01 13.88 -3.03
C LEU A 435 3.14 13.08 -4.34
N LEU A 436 2.04 12.94 -5.09
CA LEU A 436 2.02 12.18 -6.35
C LEU A 436 2.76 12.90 -7.49
N VAL A 437 2.63 14.22 -7.61
CA VAL A 437 3.25 14.98 -8.71
C VAL A 437 4.70 15.33 -8.38
N ALA A 438 4.99 15.82 -7.17
CA ALA A 438 6.38 16.14 -6.79
C ALA A 438 7.24 14.87 -6.77
N GLY A 439 6.69 13.73 -6.33
CA GLY A 439 7.36 12.43 -6.42
C GLY A 439 7.59 11.96 -7.86
N GLY A 440 6.74 12.37 -8.81
CA GLY A 440 6.91 12.07 -10.24
C GLY A 440 7.94 12.97 -10.93
N VAL A 441 7.95 14.27 -10.60
CA VAL A 441 8.88 15.26 -11.17
C VAL A 441 10.29 15.09 -10.61
N ALA A 442 10.41 14.74 -9.33
CA ALA A 442 11.68 14.48 -8.67
C ALA A 442 11.67 13.08 -8.01
N PRO A 443 11.71 11.98 -8.79
CA PRO A 443 11.70 10.62 -8.25
C PRO A 443 12.84 10.39 -7.27
N GLY A 444 14.00 11.02 -7.45
CA GLY A 444 15.15 10.90 -6.54
C GLY A 444 14.84 11.25 -5.07
N LEU A 445 13.84 12.12 -4.81
CA LEU A 445 13.43 12.44 -3.43
C LEU A 445 12.71 11.26 -2.75
N VAL A 446 11.99 10.44 -3.52
CA VAL A 446 11.24 9.27 -3.02
C VAL A 446 12.09 8.01 -3.15
N LEU A 447 12.77 7.84 -4.28
CA LEU A 447 13.63 6.71 -4.60
C LEU A 447 14.90 6.70 -3.73
N GLY A 448 15.45 7.86 -3.36
CA GLY A 448 16.57 7.95 -2.42
C GLY A 448 16.26 7.43 -1.01
N TRP A 449 14.99 7.20 -0.68
CA TRP A 449 14.57 6.55 0.57
C TRP A 449 14.50 5.02 0.45
N THR A 450 14.52 4.49 -0.78
CA THR A 450 14.42 3.06 -1.10
C THR A 450 15.73 2.49 -1.64
N VAL A 451 16.51 3.28 -2.37
CA VAL A 451 17.78 2.85 -2.96
C VAL A 451 18.88 3.66 -2.31
N GLU A 452 19.63 3.05 -1.40
CA GLU A 452 21.03 3.45 -1.28
C GLU A 452 21.77 2.79 -2.44
N PRO A 453 22.41 3.56 -3.35
CA PRO A 453 22.94 3.00 -4.58
C PRO A 453 24.10 2.04 -4.25
N ALA A 454 23.81 0.75 -4.31
CA ALA A 454 24.84 -0.29 -4.36
C ALA A 454 25.85 -0.02 -5.48
N ALA A 455 25.42 0.60 -6.58
CA ALA A 455 26.27 1.05 -7.69
C ALA A 455 27.32 2.11 -7.28
N ALA A 456 27.01 3.02 -6.34
CA ALA A 456 27.97 4.01 -5.85
C ALA A 456 28.99 3.42 -4.85
N ARG A 457 28.71 2.22 -4.32
CA ARG A 457 29.63 1.45 -3.46
C ARG A 457 30.50 0.50 -4.28
N ALA A 458 29.94 -0.16 -5.29
CA ALA A 458 30.70 -1.00 -6.21
C ALA A 458 31.82 -0.21 -6.92
N HIS A 459 31.59 1.06 -7.30
CA HIS A 459 32.65 1.91 -7.86
C HIS A 459 33.71 2.37 -6.84
N ARG A 460 33.44 2.31 -5.53
CA ARG A 460 34.43 2.59 -4.47
C ARG A 460 35.20 1.34 -4.05
N THR A 461 34.62 0.16 -4.19
CA THR A 461 35.26 -1.12 -3.85
C THR A 461 35.93 -1.81 -5.05
N SER A 462 35.67 -1.35 -6.28
CA SER A 462 36.34 -1.80 -7.50
C SER A 462 37.50 -0.91 -7.93
N ALA A 463 37.92 0.07 -7.13
CA ALA A 463 39.27 0.60 -7.26
C ALA A 463 40.22 -0.54 -6.84
N PRO A 464 40.96 -1.19 -7.76
CA PRO A 464 41.97 -2.14 -7.35
C PRO A 464 43.00 -1.35 -6.56
N ASP A 465 43.50 -1.92 -5.47
CA ASP A 465 44.80 -1.51 -4.94
C ASP A 465 45.77 -1.46 -6.13
N ALA A 466 46.10 -0.25 -6.57
CA ALA A 466 47.12 -0.06 -7.57
C ALA A 466 48.40 -0.66 -6.96
N PRO A 467 49.10 -1.59 -7.64
CA PRO A 467 50.37 -2.04 -7.15
C PRO A 467 51.25 -0.80 -6.98
N SER A 468 51.92 -0.71 -5.84
CA SER A 468 52.86 0.36 -5.50
C SER A 468 53.75 0.64 -6.71
N VAL A 469 53.48 1.76 -7.38
CA VAL A 469 54.40 2.33 -8.35
C VAL A 469 55.65 2.60 -7.54
N ARG A 470 56.69 1.78 -7.77
CA ARG A 470 58.06 2.11 -7.36
C ARG A 470 58.31 3.52 -7.86
N THR A 471 58.36 4.46 -6.94
CA THR A 471 58.95 5.76 -7.15
C THR A 471 60.39 5.51 -7.57
N VAL A 472 60.64 5.52 -8.88
CA VAL A 472 61.98 5.74 -9.40
C VAL A 472 62.34 7.14 -8.91
N SER A 473 63.21 7.17 -7.91
CA SER A 473 63.84 8.38 -7.41
C SER A 473 64.62 9.03 -8.54
N LEU A 474 64.05 10.06 -9.15
CA LEU A 474 64.84 11.04 -9.89
C LEU A 474 65.63 11.85 -8.86
N GLN A 475 66.85 11.40 -8.59
CA GLN A 475 67.87 12.27 -7.99
C GLN A 475 68.12 13.43 -8.95
N GLN A 476 67.66 14.62 -8.59
CA GLN A 476 68.19 15.86 -9.14
C GLN A 476 69.53 16.19 -8.47
N GLY A 477 70.58 16.26 -9.30
CA GLY A 477 71.55 17.36 -9.26
C GLY A 477 72.85 17.16 -8.47
N ARG A 478 73.95 16.87 -9.20
CA ARG A 478 75.28 17.53 -9.09
C ARG A 478 75.93 17.44 -10.48
N ALA A 479 76.14 18.53 -11.22
CA ALA A 479 77.14 19.59 -11.04
C ALA A 479 78.52 19.21 -11.63
N PHE A 480 78.90 19.98 -12.66
CA PHE A 480 80.25 20.28 -13.17
C PHE A 480 81.05 19.24 -13.99
N GLU A 481 81.57 19.79 -15.09
CA GLU A 481 82.59 19.35 -16.08
C GLU A 481 82.21 18.33 -17.16
#